data_AF-A0A4R2TY22-F1
#
_entry.id   AF-A0A4R2TY22-F1
#
_cell.length_a   1.000
_cell.length_b   1.000
_cell.length_c   1.000
_cell.angle_alpha   90.00
_cell.angle_beta   90.00
_cell.angle_gamma   90.00
#
_symmetry.space_group_name_H-M   'P 1'
#
loop_
_entity.id
_entity.type
_entity.pdbx_description
1 polymer ?
#
loop_
_entity_poly.entity_id
_entity_poly.type
_entity_poly.pdbx_seq_one_letter_code
_entity_poly.pdbx_strand_id
1 'polypeptide(L)'
;MNQDDVCARIFAIVAKTFGVEAAAVDVATTADDVDGWDSLAHATLLIRIEKHFNIDLGPDGSGAQDLGALIALVRRRRDDGARESRSGS
;
A
#
# COMPACT_ATOMS: atom_id res chain seq x y z
N MET A 1 -12.71 -8.87 10.85
CA MET A 1 -12.08 -8.93 9.52
C MET A 1 -10.59 -8.75 9.75
N ASN A 2 -9.81 -9.78 9.41
CA ASN A 2 -8.51 -10.06 10.00
C ASN A 2 -7.41 -9.15 9.43
N GLN A 3 -6.34 -8.94 10.21
CA GLN A 3 -5.20 -8.11 9.83
C GLN A 3 -4.48 -8.60 8.54
N ASP A 4 -4.73 -9.86 8.17
CA ASP A 4 -4.30 -10.53 6.94
C ASP A 4 -4.88 -9.92 5.65
N ASP A 5 -6.04 -9.24 5.71
CA ASP A 5 -6.67 -8.67 4.51
C ASP A 5 -5.84 -7.54 3.91
N VAL A 6 -5.19 -6.68 4.72
CA VAL A 6 -4.47 -5.50 4.17
C VAL A 6 -3.27 -5.93 3.34
N CYS A 7 -2.47 -6.86 3.86
CA CYS A 7 -1.30 -7.39 3.17
C CYS A 7 -1.72 -8.08 1.88
N ALA A 8 -2.66 -9.03 1.97
CA ALA A 8 -3.14 -9.78 0.81
C ALA A 8 -3.72 -8.86 -0.29
N ARG A 9 -4.42 -7.79 0.11
CA ARG A 9 -5.00 -6.81 -0.82
C ARG A 9 -3.92 -5.95 -1.47
N ILE A 10 -2.90 -5.51 -0.73
CA ILE A 10 -1.78 -4.77 -1.29
C ILE A 10 -0.98 -5.65 -2.26
N PHE A 11 -0.66 -6.89 -1.88
CA PHE A 11 0.00 -7.86 -2.75
C PHE A 11 -0.79 -8.11 -4.03
N ALA A 12 -2.11 -8.23 -3.95
CA ALA A 12 -2.95 -8.36 -5.15
C ALA A 12 -2.91 -7.11 -6.05
N ILE A 13 -2.83 -5.89 -5.48
CA ILE A 13 -2.70 -4.65 -6.26
C ILE A 13 -1.34 -4.58 -6.94
N VAL A 14 -0.27 -4.96 -6.24
CA VAL A 14 1.10 -5.05 -6.77
C VAL A 14 1.13 -6.06 -7.91
N ALA A 15 0.70 -7.29 -7.66
CA ALA A 15 0.58 -8.36 -8.66
C ALA A 15 -0.17 -7.89 -9.92
N LYS A 16 -1.29 -7.21 -9.76
CA LYS A 16 -2.07 -6.67 -10.88
C LYS A 16 -1.41 -5.48 -11.58
N THR A 17 -0.58 -4.71 -10.88
CA THR A 17 0.11 -3.54 -11.42
C THR A 17 1.34 -3.94 -12.23
N PHE A 18 2.12 -4.89 -11.72
CA PHE A 18 3.37 -5.36 -12.32
C PHE A 18 3.22 -6.64 -13.14
N GLY A 19 2.07 -7.31 -13.06
CA GLY A 19 1.84 -8.59 -13.75
C GLY A 19 2.57 -9.77 -13.13
N VAL A 20 2.98 -9.66 -11.85
CA VAL A 20 3.68 -10.70 -11.10
C VAL A 20 2.72 -11.53 -10.24
N GLU A 21 3.18 -12.68 -9.74
CA GLU A 21 2.37 -13.49 -8.83
C GLU A 21 2.29 -12.88 -7.43
N ALA A 22 1.08 -12.79 -6.86
CA ALA A 22 0.88 -12.27 -5.51
C ALA A 22 1.58 -13.13 -4.42
N ALA A 23 1.88 -14.40 -4.73
CA ALA A 23 2.63 -15.29 -3.85
C ALA A 23 4.16 -15.10 -3.95
N ALA A 24 4.65 -14.42 -5.00
CA ALA A 24 6.05 -14.10 -5.19
C ALA A 24 6.47 -12.76 -4.56
N VAL A 25 5.50 -11.99 -4.07
CA VAL A 25 5.72 -10.71 -3.39
C VAL A 25 5.48 -10.83 -1.90
N ASP A 26 6.30 -10.15 -1.12
CA ASP A 26 6.28 -10.11 0.34
C ASP A 26 6.44 -8.66 0.83
N VAL A 27 6.27 -8.43 2.14
CA VAL A 27 6.55 -7.13 2.78
C VAL A 27 7.97 -6.63 2.53
N ALA A 28 8.95 -7.51 2.33
CA ALA A 28 10.32 -7.14 2.00
C ALA A 28 10.54 -6.83 0.51
N THR A 29 9.56 -7.07 -0.37
CA THR A 29 9.70 -6.81 -1.81
C THR A 29 9.86 -5.32 -2.06
N THR A 30 10.90 -4.99 -2.83
CA THR A 30 11.24 -3.63 -3.24
C THR A 30 11.12 -3.46 -4.76
N ALA A 31 11.34 -2.23 -5.23
CA ALA A 31 11.46 -1.94 -6.65
C ALA A 31 12.60 -2.71 -7.35
N ASP A 32 13.64 -3.11 -6.60
CA ASP A 32 14.76 -3.89 -7.14
C ASP A 32 14.39 -5.36 -7.41
N ASP A 33 13.46 -5.91 -6.63
CA ASP A 33 13.00 -7.29 -6.77
C ASP A 33 11.98 -7.49 -7.92
N VAL A 34 11.37 -6.41 -8.39
CA VAL A 34 10.26 -6.45 -9.36
C VAL A 34 10.67 -5.77 -10.65
N ASP A 35 10.77 -6.55 -11.72
CA ASP A 35 11.02 -6.04 -13.06
C ASP A 35 9.90 -5.07 -13.50
N GLY A 36 10.30 -3.87 -13.93
CA GLY A 36 9.38 -2.80 -14.32
C GLY A 36 8.85 -1.95 -13.16
N TRP A 37 9.34 -2.13 -11.94
CA TRP A 37 9.04 -1.22 -10.84
C TRP A 37 9.98 -0.02 -10.83
N ASP A 38 9.54 1.05 -11.51
CA ASP A 38 10.17 2.37 -11.49
C ASP A 38 9.36 3.41 -10.68
N SER A 39 9.88 4.63 -10.55
CA SER A 39 9.19 5.76 -9.89
C SER A 39 7.76 6.01 -10.38
N LEU A 40 7.49 5.81 -11.68
CA LEU A 40 6.15 5.96 -12.25
C LEU A 40 5.19 4.85 -11.78
N ALA A 41 5.69 3.62 -11.74
CA ALA A 41 4.92 2.47 -11.28
C ALA A 41 4.66 2.57 -9.77
N HIS A 42 5.63 3.08 -9.00
CA HIS A 42 5.47 3.41 -7.58
C HIS A 42 4.34 4.42 -7.36
N ALA A 43 4.34 5.53 -8.09
CA ALA A 43 3.25 6.52 -8.01
C ALA A 43 1.89 5.93 -8.39
N THR A 44 1.85 5.09 -9.43
CA THR A 44 0.62 4.41 -9.86
C THR A 44 0.11 3.43 -8.80
N LEU A 45 1.03 2.70 -8.15
CA LEU A 45 0.73 1.78 -7.05
C LEU A 45 0.11 2.53 -5.88
N LEU A 46 0.70 3.65 -5.46
CA LEU A 46 0.19 4.51 -4.40
C LEU A 46 -1.26 4.94 -4.69
N ILE A 47 -1.52 5.50 -5.87
CA ILE A 47 -2.86 5.93 -6.27
C ILE A 47 -3.87 4.77 -6.23
N ARG A 48 -3.45 3.56 -6.63
CA ARG A 48 -4.30 2.37 -6.57
C ARG A 48 -4.61 1.95 -5.14
N ILE A 49 -3.63 1.97 -4.26
CA ILE A 49 -3.79 1.66 -2.84
C ILE A 49 -4.72 2.69 -2.18
N GLU A 50 -4.47 3.97 -2.39
CA GLU A 50 -5.28 5.08 -1.89
C GLU A 50 -6.76 4.94 -2.30
N LYS A 51 -7.02 4.71 -3.60
CA LYS A 51 -8.37 4.50 -4.11
C LYS A 51 -9.03 3.24 -3.56
N HIS A 52 -8.27 2.17 -3.36
CA HIS A 52 -8.81 0.88 -2.91
C HIS A 52 -9.18 0.88 -1.43
N PHE A 53 -8.39 1.56 -0.60
CA PHE A 53 -8.67 1.69 0.82
C PHE A 53 -9.40 2.98 1.18
N ASN A 54 -9.61 3.87 0.21
CA ASN A 54 -10.19 5.19 0.38
C ASN A 54 -9.45 5.99 1.47
N ILE A 55 -8.12 6.02 1.36
CA ILE A 55 -7.20 6.74 2.27
C ILE A 55 -6.28 7.64 1.44
N ASP A 56 -5.69 8.62 2.10
CA ASP A 56 -4.63 9.47 1.56
C ASP A 56 -3.32 9.12 2.27
N LEU A 57 -2.34 8.64 1.49
CA LEU A 57 -0.99 8.29 1.97
C LEU A 57 -0.05 9.51 1.88
N GLY A 58 -0.36 10.46 1.00
CA GLY A 58 0.38 11.70 0.84
C GLY A 58 1.87 11.48 0.54
N PRO A 59 2.77 12.38 1.00
CA PRO A 59 4.19 12.31 0.70
C PRO A 59 4.88 11.11 1.38
N ASP A 60 4.35 10.62 2.50
CA ASP A 60 4.92 9.47 3.20
C ASP A 60 4.80 8.18 2.37
N GLY A 61 3.74 8.04 1.58
CA GLY A 61 3.61 6.92 0.63
C GLY A 61 4.72 6.93 -0.42
N SER A 62 5.04 8.11 -0.97
CA SER A 62 6.13 8.28 -1.94
C SER A 62 7.51 7.97 -1.35
N GLY A 63 7.68 8.13 -0.03
CA GLY A 63 8.92 7.79 0.67
C GLY A 63 9.06 6.31 1.03
N ALA A 64 8.02 5.50 0.85
CA ALA A 64 8.07 4.07 1.16
C ALA A 64 8.98 3.32 0.16
N GLN A 65 9.99 2.61 0.69
CA GLN A 65 10.98 1.89 -0.12
C GLN A 65 10.58 0.44 -0.42
N ASP A 66 9.69 -0.10 0.41
CA ASP A 66 9.27 -1.50 0.42
C ASP A 66 7.75 -1.61 0.68
N LEU A 67 7.19 -2.78 0.34
CA LEU A 67 5.76 -3.04 0.56
C LEU A 67 5.40 -3.02 2.06
N GLY A 68 6.32 -3.38 2.94
CA GLY A 68 6.15 -3.35 4.39
C GLY A 68 5.85 -1.95 4.91
N ALA A 69 6.63 -0.96 4.47
CA ALA A 69 6.41 0.45 4.77
C ALA A 69 5.04 0.93 4.29
N LEU A 70 4.62 0.55 3.07
CA LEU A 70 3.28 0.88 2.54
C LEU A 70 2.17 0.25 3.38
N ILE A 71 2.29 -1.02 3.72
CA ILE A 71 1.31 -1.75 4.55
C ILE A 71 1.20 -1.10 5.93
N ALA A 72 2.33 -0.77 6.55
CA ALA A 72 2.37 -0.10 7.85
C ALA A 72 1.68 1.27 7.78
N LEU A 73 1.90 2.03 6.70
CA LEU A 73 1.30 3.34 6.51
C LEU A 73 -0.22 3.26 6.34
N VAL A 74 -0.69 2.32 5.52
CA VAL A 74 -2.12 2.04 5.30
C VAL A 74 -2.80 1.65 6.61
N ARG A 75 -2.16 0.77 7.39
CA ARG A 75 -2.65 0.34 8.71
C ARG A 75 -2.75 1.53 9.66
N ARG A 76 -1.71 2.35 9.74
CA ARG A 76 -1.68 3.56 10.55
C ARG A 76 -2.82 4.50 10.16
N ARG A 77 -3.00 4.77 8.86
CA ARG A 77 -4.03 5.69 8.37
C ARG A 77 -5.45 5.21 8.66
N ARG A 78 -5.68 3.89 8.60
CA ARG A 78 -6.98 3.31 8.97
C ARG A 78 -7.27 3.34 10.47
N ASP A 79 -6.25 3.28 11.33
CA ASP A 79 -6.40 3.50 12.77
C ASP A 79 -6.62 4.98 13.11
N ASP A 80 -5.90 5.89 12.43
CA ASP A 80 -5.99 7.33 12.65
C ASP A 80 -7.35 7.92 12.18
N GLY A 81 -7.87 7.49 11.02
CA GLY A 81 -9.18 7.92 10.52
C GLY A 81 -10.36 7.57 11.45
N ALA A 82 -10.20 6.54 12.30
CA ALA A 82 -11.18 6.21 13.33
C ALA A 82 -11.18 7.21 14.50
N ARG A 83 -10.07 7.92 14.75
CA ARG A 83 -9.97 8.96 15.79
C ARG A 83 -10.49 10.32 15.33
N GLU A 84 -10.27 10.70 14.07
CA GLU A 84 -10.68 12.01 13.54
C GLU A 84 -12.21 12.13 13.38
N SER A 85 -12.91 11.01 13.17
CA SER A 85 -14.37 10.96 13.06
C SER A 85 -15.11 11.22 14.40
N ARG A 86 -14.39 11.36 15.53
CA ARG A 86 -14.99 11.59 16.86
C ARG A 86 -14.85 13.04 17.36
N SER A 87 -14.12 13.90 16.65
CA SER A 87 -13.85 15.29 17.10
C SER A 87 -14.65 16.37 16.37
N GLY A 88 -15.57 16.00 15.48
CA GLY A 88 -16.54 16.91 14.89
C GLY A 88 -17.87 16.88 15.64
N SER A 89 -17.97 17.63 16.74
CA SER A 89 -19.24 18.01 17.39
C SER A 89 -19.35 19.52 17.44
#